data_AF-A0A1Y5D1J9-F1
#
_entry.id   AF-A0A1Y5D1J9-F1
#
_cell.length_a   1.000
_cell.length_b   1.000
_cell.length_c   1.000
_cell.angle_alpha   90.00
_cell.angle_beta   90.00
_cell.angle_gamma   90.00
#
_symmetry.space_group_name_H-M   'P 1'
#
loop_
_entity.id
_entity.type
_entity.pdbx_description
1 polymer ?
#
loop_
_entity_poly.entity_id
_entity_poly.type
_entity_poly.pdbx_seq_one_letter_code
_entity_poly.pdbx_strand_id
1 'polypeptide(L)'
;MSSLDKMLNKMKTDPINHSVPLPLVDEAFVVISSIGLTFTEKKIRIERLEQQAKGYELTCFSDVHESLIVTSSIDELSALNDSEQD
;
A
#
# COMPACT_ATOMS: atom_id res chain seq x y z
N MET A 1 31.45 -21.12 -7.17
CA MET A 1 30.16 -20.49 -7.53
C MET A 1 30.28 -19.00 -7.26
N SER A 2 30.06 -18.17 -8.29
CA SER A 2 30.15 -16.71 -8.20
C SER A 2 28.97 -16.16 -7.38
N SER A 3 29.11 -14.98 -6.77
CA SER A 3 27.99 -14.28 -6.12
C SER A 3 26.82 -14.05 -7.08
N LEU A 4 27.11 -13.89 -8.37
CA LEU A 4 26.09 -13.78 -9.42
C LEU A 4 25.30 -15.07 -9.62
N ASP A 5 25.98 -16.23 -9.59
CA ASP A 5 25.30 -17.53 -9.69
C ASP A 5 24.34 -17.72 -8.51
N LYS A 6 24.74 -17.32 -7.31
CA LYS A 6 23.88 -17.41 -6.11
C LYS A 6 22.65 -16.50 -6.19
N MET A 7 22.80 -15.28 -6.71
CA MET A 7 21.68 -14.35 -6.93
C MET A 7 20.72 -14.86 -8.01
N LEU A 8 21.26 -15.34 -9.13
CA LEU A 8 20.47 -15.92 -10.23
C LEU A 8 19.76 -17.21 -9.80
N ASN A 9 20.41 -18.03 -8.98
CA ASN A 9 19.77 -19.25 -8.46
C ASN A 9 18.66 -18.90 -7.48
N LYS A 10 18.84 -17.89 -6.61
CA LYS A 10 17.77 -17.40 -5.72
C LYS A 10 16.54 -16.93 -6.49
N MET A 11 16.70 -16.14 -7.55
CA MET A 11 15.58 -15.73 -8.43
C MET A 11 14.93 -16.90 -9.17
N LYS A 12 15.68 -17.96 -9.48
CA LYS A 12 15.14 -19.17 -10.12
C LYS A 12 14.43 -20.11 -9.15
N THR A 13 14.86 -20.19 -7.89
CA THR A 13 14.30 -21.08 -6.86
C THR A 13 13.23 -20.43 -6.01
N ASP A 14 13.22 -19.11 -5.96
CA ASP A 14 12.21 -18.30 -5.29
C ASP A 14 11.55 -17.48 -6.41
N PRO A 15 10.59 -18.07 -7.16
CA PRO A 15 9.78 -17.25 -8.03
C PRO A 15 9.15 -16.22 -7.10
N ILE A 16 9.52 -14.95 -7.25
CA ILE A 16 8.74 -13.85 -6.69
C ILE A 16 7.32 -14.19 -7.11
N ASN A 17 6.52 -14.60 -6.15
CA ASN A 17 5.29 -15.31 -6.41
C ASN A 17 4.26 -14.22 -6.72
N HIS A 18 4.45 -13.56 -7.87
CA HIS A 18 3.55 -12.58 -8.47
C HIS A 18 2.17 -13.19 -8.76
N SER A 19 2.04 -14.51 -8.59
CA SER A 19 0.81 -15.30 -8.62
C SER A 19 0.08 -15.37 -7.28
N VAL A 20 0.64 -14.84 -6.17
CA VAL A 20 -0.09 -14.75 -4.90
C VAL A 20 -1.02 -13.54 -5.02
N PRO A 21 -2.35 -13.76 -5.02
CA PRO A 21 -3.28 -12.64 -5.00
C PRO A 21 -3.04 -11.81 -3.73
N LEU A 22 -3.04 -10.49 -3.89
CA LEU A 22 -2.92 -9.52 -2.80
C LEU A 22 -4.29 -8.85 -2.60
N PRO A 23 -5.31 -9.60 -2.15
CA PRO A 23 -6.70 -9.13 -2.14
C PRO A 23 -6.92 -7.89 -1.28
N LEU A 24 -6.18 -7.72 -0.18
CA LEU A 24 -6.27 -6.55 0.70
C LEU A 24 -5.60 -5.33 0.09
N VAL A 25 -4.51 -5.53 -0.65
CA VAL A 25 -3.84 -4.46 -1.39
C VAL A 25 -4.72 -4.01 -2.57
N ASP A 26 -5.28 -4.96 -3.32
CA ASP A 26 -6.25 -4.69 -4.39
C ASP A 26 -7.46 -3.91 -3.85
N GLU A 27 -8.03 -4.35 -2.72
CA GLU A 27 -9.11 -3.64 -2.04
C GLU A 27 -8.70 -2.22 -1.61
N ALA A 28 -7.48 -2.05 -1.09
CA ALA A 28 -6.98 -0.75 -0.69
C ALA A 28 -6.86 0.23 -1.88
N PHE A 29 -6.43 -0.24 -3.05
CA PHE A 29 -6.41 0.59 -4.27
C PHE A 29 -7.81 0.96 -4.76
N VAL A 30 -8.79 0.07 -4.57
CA VAL A 30 -10.21 0.41 -4.83
C VAL A 30 -10.70 1.50 -3.86
N VAL A 31 -10.31 1.45 -2.58
CA VAL A 31 -10.63 2.50 -1.60
C VAL A 31 -10.00 3.84 -2.01
N ILE A 32 -8.73 3.84 -2.41
CA ILE A 32 -8.02 5.05 -2.89
C ILE A 32 -8.77 5.68 -4.08
N SER A 33 -9.19 4.84 -5.02
CA SER A 33 -9.89 5.26 -6.24
C SER A 33 -11.36 5.65 -6.02
N SER A 34 -11.89 5.49 -4.81
CA SER A 34 -13.28 5.81 -4.49
C SER A 34 -13.49 7.32 -4.43
N ILE A 35 -14.32 7.85 -5.31
CA ILE A 35 -14.62 9.30 -5.43
C ILE A 35 -15.54 9.77 -4.27
N GLY A 36 -16.28 8.84 -3.65
CA GLY A 36 -17.24 9.16 -2.59
C GLY A 36 -16.68 9.15 -1.17
N LEU A 37 -15.38 8.87 -0.99
CA LEU A 37 -14.73 8.83 0.33
C LEU A 37 -13.77 10.00 0.47
N THR A 38 -13.80 10.65 1.63
CA THR A 38 -12.78 11.65 2.01
C THR A 38 -11.44 10.98 2.30
N PHE A 39 -10.35 11.76 2.24
CA PHE A 39 -9.02 11.30 2.66
C PHE A 39 -9.02 10.52 3.99
N THR A 40 -9.64 11.08 5.04
CA THR A 40 -9.64 10.47 6.37
C THR A 40 -10.36 9.12 6.37
N GLU A 41 -11.48 9.02 5.65
CA GLU A 41 -12.20 7.75 5.52
C GLU A 41 -11.39 6.72 4.74
N LYS A 42 -10.71 7.13 3.67
CA LYS A 42 -9.80 6.27 2.91
C LYS A 42 -8.67 5.77 3.80
N LYS A 43 -8.02 6.65 4.55
CA LYS A 43 -6.94 6.32 5.48
C LYS A 43 -7.38 5.31 6.53
N ILE A 44 -8.48 5.58 7.24
CA ILE A 44 -8.99 4.66 8.28
C ILE A 44 -9.29 3.27 7.70
N ARG A 45 -9.85 3.23 6.48
CA ARG A 45 -10.19 1.96 5.84
C ARG A 45 -8.95 1.19 5.38
N ILE A 46 -7.94 1.89 4.86
CA ILE A 46 -6.64 1.30 4.49
C ILE A 46 -5.89 0.80 5.71
N GLU A 47 -5.85 1.54 6.82
CA GLU A 47 -5.23 1.09 8.08
C GLU A 47 -5.90 -0.18 8.63
N ARG A 48 -7.22 -0.33 8.49
CA ARG A 48 -7.91 -1.59 8.85
C ARG A 48 -7.53 -2.76 7.95
N LEU A 49 -7.34 -2.52 6.65
CA LEU A 49 -6.89 -3.54 5.72
C LEU A 49 -5.44 -3.96 6.03
N GLU A 50 -4.58 -3.00 6.37
CA GLU A 50 -3.20 -3.24 6.79
C GLU A 50 -3.13 -4.11 8.05
N GLN A 51 -3.97 -3.83 9.06
CA GLN A 51 -4.06 -4.65 10.28
C GLN A 51 -4.48 -6.11 10.02
N GLN A 52 -5.19 -6.35 8.91
CA GLN A 52 -5.59 -7.70 8.50
C GLN A 52 -4.52 -8.37 7.62
N ALA A 53 -3.68 -7.59 6.96
CA ALA A 53 -2.61 -8.07 6.09
C ALA A 53 -1.51 -8.78 6.89
N LYS A 54 -0.91 -9.79 6.26
CA LYS A 54 0.16 -10.60 6.86
C LYS A 54 1.20 -10.95 5.82
N GLY A 55 2.43 -11.15 6.28
CA GLY A 55 3.54 -11.59 5.42
C GLY A 55 3.84 -10.56 4.33
N TYR A 56 3.94 -11.02 3.09
CA TYR A 56 4.30 -10.18 1.94
C TYR A 56 3.27 -9.08 1.66
N GLU A 57 1.98 -9.36 1.86
CA GLU A 57 0.93 -8.39 1.59
C GLU A 57 1.02 -7.16 2.50
N LEU A 58 1.39 -7.36 3.78
CA LEU A 58 1.64 -6.26 4.72
C LEU A 58 2.78 -5.35 4.24
N THR A 59 3.81 -5.92 3.60
CA THR A 59 4.93 -5.11 3.09
C THR A 59 4.54 -4.22 1.91
N CYS A 60 3.45 -4.54 1.20
CA CYS A 60 2.93 -3.73 0.10
C CYS A 60 2.09 -2.55 0.58
N PHE A 61 1.67 -2.51 1.86
CA PHE A 61 0.85 -1.41 2.37
C PHE A 61 1.62 -0.09 2.48
N SER A 62 2.95 -0.10 2.54
CA SER A 62 3.76 1.13 2.41
C SER A 62 3.43 1.86 1.11
N ASP A 63 3.37 1.12 0.00
CA ASP A 63 3.15 1.65 -1.34
C ASP A 63 1.70 2.13 -1.50
N VAL A 64 0.77 1.48 -0.82
CA VAL A 64 -0.64 1.89 -0.73
C VAL A 64 -0.78 3.23 -0.01
N HIS A 65 -0.09 3.43 1.13
CA HIS A 65 -0.11 4.69 1.86
C HIS A 65 0.53 5.83 1.07
N GLU A 66 1.65 5.57 0.39
CA GLU A 66 2.25 6.55 -0.52
C GLU A 66 1.30 6.91 -1.66
N SER A 67 0.64 5.91 -2.25
CA SER A 67 -0.34 6.12 -3.31
C SER A 67 -1.55 6.91 -2.83
N LEU A 68 -2.04 6.66 -1.62
CA LEU A 68 -3.11 7.45 -1.01
C LEU A 68 -2.69 8.92 -0.95
N ILE A 69 -1.49 9.23 -0.44
CA ILE A 69 -1.00 10.62 -0.33
C ILE A 69 -0.87 11.27 -1.70
N VAL A 70 -0.30 10.57 -2.69
CA VAL A 70 -0.06 11.11 -4.05
C VAL A 70 -1.36 11.35 -4.82
N THR A 71 -2.35 10.49 -4.65
CA THR A 71 -3.64 10.60 -5.36
C THR A 71 -4.63 11.52 -4.67
N SER A 72 -4.34 11.92 -3.43
CA SER A 72 -5.18 12.84 -2.69
C SER A 72 -4.98 14.26 -3.18
N SER A 73 -6.07 15.00 -3.25
CA SER A 73 -6.01 16.39 -3.71
C SER A 73 -5.31 17.25 -2.66
N ILE A 74 -4.58 18.29 -3.09
CA ILE A 74 -3.93 19.26 -2.19
C ILE A 74 -4.93 19.86 -1.19
N ASP A 75 -6.18 20.11 -1.61
CA ASP A 75 -7.26 20.58 -0.73
C ASP A 75 -7.60 19.61 0.41
N GLU A 76 -7.55 18.29 0.16
CA GLU A 76 -7.82 17.28 1.20
C GLU A 76 -6.66 17.13 2.19
N LEU A 77 -5.42 17.30 1.71
CA LEU A 77 -4.23 17.27 2.55
C LEU A 77 -4.09 18.55 3.40
N SER A 78 -4.52 19.70 2.87
CA SER A 78 -4.53 20.97 3.60
C SER A 78 -5.48 20.95 4.81
N ALA A 79 -6.66 20.32 4.66
CA ALA A 79 -7.65 20.19 5.73
C ALA A 79 -7.16 19.38 6.95
N LEU A 80 -6.15 18.52 6.75
CA LEU A 80 -5.53 17.75 7.84
C LEU A 80 -4.47 18.56 8.58
N ASN A 81 -3.76 19.44 7.88
CA ASN A 81 -2.70 20.26 8.45
C ASN A 81 -3.22 21.47 9.25
N ASP A 82 -4.44 21.95 8.93
CA ASP A 82 -5.12 22.98 9.72
C ASP A 82 -5.71 22.46 11.06
N SER A 83 -5.68 21.14 11.31
CA SER A 83 -6.15 20.54 12.56
C SER A 83 -5.06 20.36 13.63
N GLU A 84 -3.80 20.74 13.35
CA GLU A 84 -2.65 20.68 14.29
C GLU A 84 -2.10 22.06 14.67
N GLN A 85 -2.94 23.10 14.67
CA GLN A 85 -2.62 24.41 15.27
C GLN A 85 -3.76 24.94 16.15
N ASP A 86 -4.01 24.30 17.30
CA ASP A 86 -4.61 24.96 18.47
C ASP A 86 -4.01 24.41 19.77
#